data_AF-A0A1A8CE86-F1
#
_entry.id   AF-A0A1A8CE86-F1
#
_cell.length_a   1.000
_cell.length_b   1.000
_cell.length_c   1.000
_cell.angle_alpha   90.00
_cell.angle_beta   90.00
_cell.angle_gamma   90.00
#
_symmetry.space_group_name_H-M   'P 1'
#
loop_
_entity.id
_entity.type
_entity.pdbx_description
1 polymer ?
#
loop_
_entity_poly.entity_id
_entity_poly.type
_entity_poly.pdbx_seq_one_letter_code
_entity_poly.pdbx_strand_id
1 'polypeptide(L)'
;MNNTFLNMASIGDFDPLNASIPATKVEITVSCRNLLDRDTFSKSDPICVLYTQGMGNKEWREYGRTEVIDNTLNPDFVRKFMLDYFFEERQNLRFDLYDVDSKSANLSKHDFLGQACCTLGEVVGSVGSRLEKPLGGIQGKKCGTIIVKAEELNNCRESVMMQFCGNKLDKKDFFGKSDPFLVFYRSNEDGTFTICHKTEVVKNTLNPVWQAFKIPVRALCNGDYDRTIKIEVYDWDRDGSHDFIGEFSTSYRELSRGQSQFNIYEVVNPKKKGKKKKYLNSGTVTLLSFLVDIEVTFLDYIKGGTQINFTVAIDFTASNGNPAQPTSLHYMSPYQLNAYAMALKAVGEIIQDYDSDKMFPALGFGAKLPPDGRVSHEFALNGNPQNPYCTGIDGVMEAYYQSLKSVQLYGPTNFSPVINHVARYAASVKDGSQYFVLLIITDGVISDMAQTK
;
A
#
# COMPACT_ATOMS: atom_id res chain seq x y z
N MET A 1 35.00 -18.67 -31.72
CA MET A 1 34.35 -19.72 -30.92
C MET A 1 33.86 -19.09 -29.63
N ASN A 2 32.61 -19.40 -29.30
CA ASN A 2 31.70 -18.76 -28.37
C ASN A 2 32.27 -18.39 -26.99
N ASN A 3 31.88 -17.23 -26.49
CA ASN A 3 31.29 -17.14 -25.16
C ASN A 3 30.38 -15.91 -25.05
N THR A 4 29.09 -16.19 -25.17
CA THR A 4 27.95 -15.32 -24.87
C THR A 4 27.86 -15.19 -23.34
N PHE A 5 28.21 -14.02 -22.80
CA PHE A 5 27.77 -13.63 -21.46
C PHE A 5 26.46 -12.85 -21.60
N LEU A 6 25.36 -13.54 -21.27
CA LEU A 6 24.06 -12.93 -21.04
C LEU A 6 24.19 -11.95 -19.87
N ASN A 7 23.92 -10.68 -20.16
CA ASN A 7 23.83 -9.60 -19.18
C ASN A 7 22.61 -9.88 -18.29
N MET A 8 22.85 -10.31 -17.05
CA MET A 8 21.82 -10.37 -16.02
C MET A 8 21.32 -8.94 -15.75
N ALA A 9 20.00 -8.79 -15.74
CA ALA A 9 19.31 -7.56 -15.36
C ALA A 9 19.91 -7.01 -14.06
N SER A 10 20.44 -5.78 -14.08
CA SER A 10 20.86 -5.13 -12.85
C SER A 10 19.60 -4.85 -12.03
N ILE A 11 19.60 -5.35 -10.81
CA ILE A 11 18.67 -5.00 -9.76
C ILE A 11 18.65 -3.47 -9.69
N GLY A 12 17.47 -2.87 -9.88
CA GLY A 12 17.30 -1.44 -9.81
C GLY A 12 17.75 -0.93 -8.44
N ASP A 13 18.63 0.06 -8.44
CA ASP A 13 19.07 0.74 -7.22
C ASP A 13 17.84 1.32 -6.50
N PHE A 14 17.63 0.85 -5.27
CA PHE A 14 16.60 1.38 -4.37
C PHE A 14 17.01 2.79 -3.94
N ASP A 15 16.24 3.81 -4.35
CA ASP A 15 16.45 5.21 -3.98
C ASP A 15 15.58 5.57 -2.74
N PRO A 16 16.15 5.58 -1.52
CA PRO A 16 15.40 5.87 -0.30
C PRO A 16 14.92 7.32 -0.19
N LEU A 17 15.37 8.23 -1.06
CA LEU A 17 14.94 9.65 -1.05
C LEU A 17 13.68 9.90 -1.90
N ASN A 18 13.31 8.96 -2.77
CA ASN A 18 12.06 8.97 -3.55
C ASN A 18 11.05 7.91 -3.09
N ALA A 19 11.36 7.13 -2.05
CA ALA A 19 10.39 6.29 -1.38
C ALA A 19 9.38 7.20 -0.64
N SER A 20 8.36 7.69 -1.35
CA SER A 20 7.16 8.14 -0.67
C SER A 20 6.73 6.98 0.22
N ILE A 21 6.68 7.19 1.54
CA ILE A 21 6.00 6.25 2.45
C ILE A 21 4.66 5.94 1.77
N PRO A 22 4.38 4.68 1.36
CA PRO A 22 3.24 4.36 0.51
C PRO A 22 1.96 4.43 1.35
N ALA A 23 1.63 5.66 1.76
CA ALA A 23 0.44 6.01 2.48
C ALA A 23 -0.63 6.41 1.46
N THR A 24 -1.80 5.79 1.53
CA THR A 24 -2.95 6.25 0.77
C THR A 24 -3.89 7.01 1.69
N LYS A 25 -4.63 7.98 1.16
CA LYS A 25 -5.67 8.66 1.95
C LYS A 25 -6.95 7.85 1.88
N VAL A 26 -7.65 7.72 2.99
CA VAL A 26 -8.96 7.06 3.06
C VAL A 26 -9.99 7.98 3.68
N GLU A 27 -11.19 7.94 3.13
CA GLU A 27 -12.39 8.57 3.68
C GLU A 27 -13.13 7.55 4.54
N ILE A 28 -13.40 7.93 5.79
CA ILE A 28 -14.21 7.15 6.72
C ILE A 28 -15.62 7.74 6.81
N THR A 29 -16.59 6.92 6.43
CA THR A 29 -18.01 7.14 6.67
C THR A 29 -18.46 6.38 7.90
N VAL A 30 -19.26 7.03 8.76
CA VAL A 30 -19.87 6.41 9.93
C VAL A 30 -21.38 6.46 9.82
N SER A 31 -22.03 5.38 10.21
CA SER A 31 -23.46 5.36 10.52
C SER A 31 -23.73 4.46 11.71
N CYS A 32 -24.89 4.61 12.35
CA CYS A 32 -25.28 3.77 13.48
C CYS A 32 -26.70 3.26 13.31
N ARG A 33 -27.01 2.13 13.95
CA ARG A 33 -28.34 1.51 13.97
C ARG A 33 -28.74 1.14 15.38
N ASN A 34 -30.00 1.38 15.71
CA ASN A 34 -30.63 1.04 16.98
C ASN A 34 -29.84 1.57 18.20
N LEU A 35 -29.41 2.83 18.15
CA LEU A 35 -28.75 3.49 19.28
C LEU A 35 -29.61 3.42 20.55
N LEU A 36 -28.94 3.44 21.70
CA LEU A 36 -29.61 3.49 23.00
C LEU A 36 -30.45 4.77 23.07
N ASP A 37 -31.74 4.63 23.35
CA ASP A 37 -32.62 5.77 23.58
C ASP A 37 -32.44 6.27 25.04
N ARG A 38 -32.01 7.52 25.19
CA ARG A 38 -31.81 8.17 26.49
C ARG A 38 -32.92 9.14 26.84
N ASP A 39 -33.70 9.56 25.85
CA ASP A 39 -34.76 10.51 26.01
C ASP A 39 -36.07 9.86 26.46
N THR A 40 -36.83 10.57 27.29
CA THR A 40 -38.11 10.07 27.83
C THR A 40 -39.30 10.42 26.93
N PHE A 41 -39.17 11.46 26.09
CA PHE A 41 -40.25 12.01 25.27
C PHE A 41 -39.87 12.26 23.80
N SER A 42 -38.61 12.02 23.42
CA SER A 42 -38.02 12.14 22.09
C SER A 42 -37.09 10.95 21.85
N LYS A 43 -36.49 10.86 20.66
CA LYS A 43 -35.31 10.02 20.43
C LYS A 43 -34.06 10.89 20.57
N SER A 44 -32.93 10.25 20.82
CA SER A 44 -31.61 10.89 20.87
C SER A 44 -31.24 11.73 19.63
N ASP A 45 -30.39 12.72 19.87
CA ASP A 45 -29.73 13.61 18.92
C ASP A 45 -28.24 13.23 18.77
N PRO A 46 -27.91 12.12 18.07
CA PRO A 46 -26.58 11.55 18.08
C PRO A 46 -25.50 12.42 17.40
N ILE A 47 -24.31 12.42 18.01
CA ILE A 47 -23.03 12.84 17.42
C ILE A 47 -21.99 11.72 17.57
N CYS A 48 -21.12 11.55 16.57
CA CYS A 48 -19.98 10.64 16.62
C CYS A 48 -18.67 11.42 16.79
N VAL A 49 -17.85 11.01 17.75
CA VAL A 49 -16.51 11.53 18.01
C VAL A 49 -15.48 10.44 17.69
N LEU A 50 -14.57 10.73 16.75
CA LEU A 50 -13.47 9.84 16.42
C LEU A 50 -12.23 10.23 17.25
N TYR A 51 -11.61 9.23 17.86
CA TYR A 51 -10.31 9.32 18.50
C TYR A 51 -9.30 8.43 17.79
N THR A 52 -8.05 8.88 17.75
CA THR A 52 -6.90 8.15 17.19
C THR A 52 -5.78 8.05 18.22
N GLN A 53 -4.89 7.07 18.05
CA GLN A 53 -3.65 6.97 18.81
C GLN A 53 -2.46 7.29 17.90
N GLY A 54 -1.51 8.10 18.39
CA GLY A 54 -0.27 8.37 17.67
C GLY A 54 0.69 7.19 17.72
N MET A 55 1.62 7.11 16.76
CA MET A 55 2.60 6.03 16.67
C MET A 55 3.40 5.89 17.99
N GLY A 56 3.37 4.69 18.58
CA GLY A 56 4.03 4.40 19.86
C GLY A 56 3.39 5.05 21.11
N ASN A 57 2.33 5.85 20.96
CA ASN A 57 1.61 6.46 22.09
C ASN A 57 0.29 5.71 22.35
N LYS A 58 0.03 5.39 23.61
CA LYS A 58 -1.24 4.78 24.05
C LYS A 58 -2.33 5.80 24.35
N GLU A 59 -2.04 7.09 24.32
CA GLU A 59 -3.01 8.15 24.56
C GLU A 59 -3.95 8.36 23.37
N TRP A 60 -5.24 8.39 23.67
CA TRP A 60 -6.28 8.73 22.71
C TRP A 60 -6.36 10.25 22.52
N ARG A 61 -6.38 10.69 21.27
CA ARG A 61 -6.58 12.10 20.91
C ARG A 61 -7.80 12.24 20.03
N GLU A 62 -8.63 13.24 20.33
CA GLU A 62 -9.78 13.55 19.50
C GLU A 62 -9.31 13.96 18.11
N TYR A 63 -9.74 13.22 17.10
CA TYR A 63 -9.47 13.50 15.71
C TYR A 63 -10.48 14.50 15.14
N GLY A 64 -11.75 14.28 15.46
CA GLY A 64 -12.83 15.17 15.05
C GLY A 64 -14.21 14.62 15.43
N ARG A 65 -15.23 15.40 15.09
CA ARG A 65 -16.64 15.08 15.36
C ARG A 65 -17.48 15.21 14.09
N THR A 66 -18.52 14.41 13.97
CA THR A 66 -19.56 14.57 12.94
C THR A 66 -20.45 15.77 13.26
N GLU A 67 -21.40 16.06 12.38
CA GLU A 67 -22.60 16.81 12.73
C GLU A 67 -23.50 16.04 13.71
N VAL A 68 -24.41 16.77 14.36
CA VAL A 68 -25.51 16.22 15.16
C VAL A 68 -26.68 15.93 14.22
N ILE A 69 -27.36 14.80 14.41
CA ILE A 69 -28.59 14.48 13.67
C ILE A 69 -29.75 14.40 14.63
N ASP A 70 -30.75 15.25 14.44
CA ASP A 70 -31.85 15.37 15.39
C ASP A 70 -32.79 14.16 15.35
N ASN A 71 -33.21 13.70 16.53
CA ASN A 71 -34.31 12.79 16.80
C ASN A 71 -34.24 11.46 16.02
N THR A 72 -33.10 10.77 16.11
CA THR A 72 -32.87 9.49 15.43
C THR A 72 -32.03 8.50 16.22
N LEU A 73 -32.43 7.23 16.17
CA LEU A 73 -31.63 6.11 16.67
C LEU A 73 -30.83 5.41 15.55
N ASN A 74 -30.95 5.90 14.31
CA ASN A 74 -30.33 5.31 13.13
C ASN A 74 -29.63 6.38 12.27
N PRO A 75 -28.66 7.12 12.83
CA PRO A 75 -28.01 8.21 12.09
C PRO A 75 -27.15 7.68 10.93
N ASP A 76 -27.18 8.40 9.82
CA ASP A 76 -26.23 8.29 8.71
C ASP A 76 -25.51 9.63 8.58
N PHE A 77 -24.24 9.68 9.01
CA PHE A 77 -23.50 10.95 9.07
C PHE A 77 -22.94 11.33 7.69
N VAL A 78 -23.16 12.59 7.33
CA VAL A 78 -22.66 13.27 6.14
C VAL A 78 -21.18 13.58 6.31
N ARG A 79 -20.75 14.12 7.46
CA ARG A 79 -19.34 14.47 7.67
C ARG A 79 -18.47 13.21 7.70
N LYS A 80 -17.37 13.27 6.96
CA LYS A 80 -16.40 12.19 6.80
C LYS A 80 -15.11 12.50 7.53
N PHE A 81 -14.39 11.47 7.95
CA PHE A 81 -13.04 11.61 8.49
C PHE A 81 -12.02 11.19 7.44
N MET A 82 -11.09 12.08 7.10
CA MET A 82 -10.01 11.77 6.16
C MET A 82 -8.79 11.30 6.93
N LEU A 83 -8.30 10.07 6.72
CA LEU A 83 -7.13 9.52 7.41
C LEU A 83 -6.04 9.13 6.40
N ASP A 84 -4.79 9.22 6.80
CA ASP A 84 -3.69 8.54 6.09
C ASP A 84 -3.67 7.08 6.52
N TYR A 85 -3.62 6.14 5.57
CA TYR A 85 -3.56 4.71 5.79
C TYR A 85 -2.16 4.18 5.49
N PHE A 86 -1.58 3.47 6.44
CA PHE A 86 -0.28 2.82 6.37
C PHE A 86 -0.47 1.33 6.64
N PHE A 87 -0.18 0.49 5.64
CA PHE A 87 -0.39 -0.96 5.75
C PHE A 87 0.46 -1.56 6.88
N GLU A 88 1.68 -1.05 7.06
CA GLU A 88 2.67 -1.49 8.03
C GLU A 88 2.41 -0.99 9.45
N GLU A 89 1.34 -0.24 9.68
CA GLU A 89 1.02 0.32 11.00
C GLU A 89 -0.30 -0.20 11.55
N ARG A 90 -0.30 -0.50 12.86
CA ARG A 90 -1.53 -0.73 13.60
C ARG A 90 -2.16 0.60 14.01
N GLN A 91 -3.03 1.12 13.16
CA GLN A 91 -3.71 2.40 13.38
C GLN A 91 -5.02 2.22 14.16
N ASN A 92 -4.99 2.43 15.48
CA ASN A 92 -6.16 2.25 16.33
C ASN A 92 -7.16 3.42 16.23
N LEU A 93 -8.43 3.09 16.08
CA LEU A 93 -9.57 4.00 16.01
C LEU A 93 -10.52 3.72 17.17
N ARG A 94 -11.09 4.78 17.75
CA ARG A 94 -12.15 4.69 18.75
C ARG A 94 -13.26 5.68 18.43
N PHE A 95 -14.47 5.19 18.33
CA PHE A 95 -15.68 5.95 18.04
C PHE A 95 -16.52 6.03 19.30
N ASP A 96 -16.76 7.23 19.80
CA ASP A 96 -17.62 7.50 20.95
C ASP A 96 -18.88 8.22 20.46
N LEU A 97 -20.06 7.71 20.84
CA LEU A 97 -21.36 8.25 20.47
C LEU A 97 -21.99 8.95 21.68
N TYR A 98 -22.54 10.14 21.44
CA TYR A 98 -23.20 10.96 22.46
C TYR A 98 -24.54 11.47 21.98
N ASP A 99 -25.45 11.69 22.92
CA ASP A 99 -26.72 12.36 22.76
C ASP A 99 -26.58 13.84 23.15
N VAL A 100 -26.92 14.76 22.24
CA VAL A 100 -26.58 16.18 22.41
C VAL A 100 -27.70 16.95 23.12
N ASP A 101 -27.63 17.02 24.44
CA ASP A 101 -28.64 17.72 25.27
C ASP A 101 -28.54 19.27 25.26
N SER A 102 -27.45 19.83 24.73
CA SER A 102 -27.19 21.26 24.82
C SER A 102 -26.28 21.79 23.72
N LYS A 103 -26.19 23.12 23.60
CA LYS A 103 -25.28 23.79 22.66
C LYS A 103 -23.80 23.79 23.09
N SER A 104 -23.44 23.15 24.21
CA SER A 104 -22.08 23.17 24.73
C SER A 104 -21.18 22.24 23.91
N ALA A 105 -19.93 22.63 23.63
CA ALA A 105 -18.97 21.71 23.00
C ALA A 105 -18.34 20.69 23.98
N ASN A 106 -18.66 20.77 25.27
CA ASN A 106 -18.09 19.89 26.28
C ASN A 106 -18.86 18.57 26.35
N LEU A 107 -18.21 17.47 25.97
CA LEU A 107 -18.78 16.11 25.96
C LEU A 107 -19.26 15.63 27.33
N SER A 108 -18.75 16.19 28.43
CA SER A 108 -19.22 15.83 29.78
C SER A 108 -20.64 16.33 30.09
N LYS A 109 -21.25 17.11 29.20
CA LYS A 109 -22.61 17.64 29.31
C LYS A 109 -23.60 16.95 28.36
N HIS A 110 -23.18 15.84 27.78
CA HIS A 110 -23.94 15.06 26.81
C HIS A 110 -24.02 13.62 27.29
N ASP A 111 -25.14 12.98 27.03
CA ASP A 111 -25.37 11.61 27.46
C ASP A 111 -24.60 10.61 26.58
N PHE A 112 -23.80 9.76 27.20
CA PHE A 112 -23.03 8.76 26.48
C PHE A 112 -23.94 7.62 25.98
N LEU A 113 -23.88 7.34 24.67
CA LEU A 113 -24.69 6.34 23.99
C LEU A 113 -23.95 5.02 23.78
N GLY A 114 -22.63 5.07 23.58
CA GLY A 114 -21.80 3.87 23.44
C GLY A 114 -20.47 4.13 22.75
N GLN A 115 -19.60 3.12 22.73
CA GLN A 115 -18.27 3.17 22.13
C GLN A 115 -17.98 1.91 21.31
N ALA A 116 -17.21 2.08 20.24
CA ALA A 116 -16.56 0.98 19.53
C ALA A 116 -15.08 1.30 19.27
N CYS A 117 -14.22 0.28 19.41
CA CYS A 117 -12.82 0.34 19.02
C CYS A 117 -12.55 -0.63 17.86
N CYS A 118 -11.74 -0.22 16.90
CA CYS A 118 -11.24 -1.06 15.81
C CYS A 118 -9.87 -0.54 15.35
N THR A 119 -9.21 -1.24 14.44
CA THR A 119 -8.08 -0.67 13.68
C THR A 119 -8.59 -0.16 12.33
N LEU A 120 -7.85 0.77 11.72
CA LEU A 120 -8.13 1.16 10.33
C LEU A 120 -7.95 -0.04 9.38
N GLY A 121 -6.98 -0.90 9.66
CA GLY A 121 -6.77 -2.20 8.99
C GLY A 121 -8.04 -3.07 9.00
N GLU A 122 -8.67 -3.24 10.17
CA GLU A 122 -9.91 -4.03 10.34
C GLU A 122 -11.05 -3.47 9.48
N VAL A 123 -11.15 -2.14 9.33
CA VAL A 123 -12.17 -1.50 8.49
C VAL A 123 -11.90 -1.77 7.01
N VAL A 124 -10.67 -1.53 6.53
CA VAL A 124 -10.34 -1.70 5.10
C VAL A 124 -10.31 -3.17 4.68
N GLY A 125 -9.90 -4.07 5.58
CA GLY A 125 -9.84 -5.52 5.40
C GLY A 125 -11.18 -6.24 5.49
N SER A 126 -12.20 -5.59 6.08
CA SER A 126 -13.57 -6.10 6.07
C SER A 126 -14.14 -6.16 4.65
N VAL A 127 -15.05 -7.11 4.40
CA VAL A 127 -15.70 -7.27 3.08
C VAL A 127 -16.35 -5.95 2.64
N GLY A 128 -15.99 -5.49 1.45
CA GLY A 128 -16.47 -4.21 0.90
C GLY A 128 -15.96 -2.98 1.65
N SER A 129 -14.89 -3.13 2.43
CA SER A 129 -14.32 -2.12 3.33
C SER A 129 -15.37 -1.54 4.29
N ARG A 130 -16.29 -2.41 4.75
CA ARG A 130 -17.43 -2.09 5.60
C ARG A 130 -17.40 -2.96 6.85
N LEU A 131 -17.02 -2.36 7.98
CA LEU A 131 -17.04 -2.99 9.29
C LEU A 131 -18.35 -2.67 10.02
N GLU A 132 -18.98 -3.68 10.61
CA GLU A 132 -20.15 -3.53 11.46
C GLU A 132 -19.85 -4.11 12.85
N LYS A 133 -20.05 -3.32 13.91
CA LYS A 133 -19.62 -3.68 15.26
C LYS A 133 -20.66 -3.23 16.31
N PRO A 134 -20.98 -4.06 17.32
CA PRO A 134 -21.85 -3.62 18.40
C PRO A 134 -21.18 -2.50 19.20
N LEU A 135 -21.97 -1.52 19.63
CA LEU A 135 -21.53 -0.49 20.56
C LEU A 135 -21.54 -1.06 21.99
N GLY A 136 -20.50 -0.74 22.75
CA GLY A 136 -20.33 -1.10 24.16
C GLY A 136 -20.10 0.12 25.05
N GLY A 137 -19.51 -0.10 26.22
CA GLY A 137 -19.15 0.97 27.16
C GLY A 137 -20.20 1.27 28.25
N ILE A 138 -21.40 0.68 28.16
CA ILE A 138 -22.43 0.79 29.20
C ILE A 138 -22.83 -0.60 29.67
N GLN A 139 -22.52 -0.92 30.92
CA GLN A 139 -22.71 -2.26 31.48
C GLN A 139 -24.20 -2.65 31.47
N GLY A 140 -24.50 -3.82 30.90
CA GLY A 140 -25.85 -4.39 30.88
C GLY A 140 -26.82 -3.75 29.88
N LYS A 141 -26.38 -2.80 29.04
CA LYS A 141 -27.24 -2.16 28.02
C LYS A 141 -26.81 -2.51 26.60
N LYS A 142 -27.79 -2.69 25.71
CA LYS A 142 -27.56 -2.75 24.26
C LYS A 142 -27.46 -1.31 23.74
N CYS A 143 -26.28 -0.94 23.24
CA CYS A 143 -25.98 0.44 22.86
C CYS A 143 -26.19 0.73 21.36
N GLY A 144 -26.69 -0.26 20.62
CA GLY A 144 -26.81 -0.21 19.16
C GLY A 144 -25.59 -0.79 18.46
N THR A 145 -25.47 -0.48 17.17
CA THR A 145 -24.41 -0.97 16.29
C THR A 145 -23.85 0.20 15.49
N ILE A 146 -22.54 0.25 15.34
CA ILE A 146 -21.85 1.18 14.45
C ILE A 146 -21.49 0.45 13.14
N ILE A 147 -21.63 1.17 12.03
CA ILE A 147 -21.19 0.75 10.71
C ILE A 147 -20.14 1.78 10.26
N VAL A 148 -18.94 1.30 9.97
CA VAL A 148 -17.81 2.11 9.51
C VAL A 148 -17.43 1.64 8.12
N LYS A 149 -17.40 2.55 7.15
CA LYS A 149 -16.99 2.27 5.78
C LYS A 149 -15.76 3.10 5.43
N ALA A 150 -14.76 2.48 4.81
CA ALA A 150 -13.59 3.16 4.28
C ALA A 150 -13.63 3.19 2.74
N GLU A 151 -13.27 4.33 2.16
CA GLU A 151 -13.07 4.50 0.72
C GLU A 151 -11.73 5.15 0.45
N GLU A 152 -10.94 4.57 -0.46
CA GLU A 152 -9.65 5.14 -0.84
C GLU A 152 -9.85 6.43 -1.64
N LEU A 153 -9.23 7.51 -1.17
CA LEU A 153 -9.19 8.82 -1.81
C LEU A 153 -8.03 8.86 -2.79
N ASN A 154 -8.24 8.29 -3.96
CA ASN A 154 -7.31 8.43 -5.06
C ASN A 154 -7.98 9.20 -6.21
N ASN A 155 -7.76 10.52 -6.22
CA ASN A 155 -8.48 11.45 -7.11
C ASN A 155 -8.22 11.19 -8.61
N CYS A 156 -7.22 10.38 -8.96
CA CYS A 156 -7.03 9.89 -10.32
C CYS A 156 -6.14 8.64 -10.31
N ARG A 157 -6.73 7.46 -10.53
CA ARG A 157 -6.03 6.15 -10.63
C ARG A 157 -5.46 5.88 -12.02
N GLU A 158 -5.69 6.80 -12.95
CA GLU A 158 -5.23 6.66 -14.31
C GLU A 158 -3.77 7.08 -14.42
N SER A 159 -3.01 6.26 -15.13
CA SER A 159 -1.71 6.59 -15.68
C SER A 159 -1.79 6.38 -17.19
N VAL A 160 -1.07 7.18 -17.95
CA VAL A 160 -1.03 7.06 -19.40
C VAL A 160 0.32 6.55 -19.84
N MET A 161 0.31 5.45 -20.58
CA MET A 161 1.47 4.97 -21.32
C MET A 161 1.44 5.58 -22.71
N MET A 162 2.48 6.35 -23.04
CA MET A 162 2.59 7.05 -24.30
C MET A 162 3.90 6.74 -25.00
N GLN A 163 3.88 6.78 -26.32
CA GLN A 163 5.07 6.74 -27.14
C GLN A 163 5.02 7.85 -28.18
N PHE A 164 6.15 8.50 -28.44
CA PHE A 164 6.26 9.57 -29.42
C PHE A 164 7.37 9.29 -30.42
N CYS A 165 7.28 9.90 -31.60
CA CYS A 165 8.40 10.05 -32.51
C CYS A 165 8.52 11.49 -33.03
N GLY A 166 9.73 11.89 -33.35
CA GLY A 166 10.03 13.13 -34.05
C GLY A 166 10.26 12.87 -35.54
N ASN A 167 10.04 13.88 -36.37
CA ASN A 167 10.29 13.83 -37.81
C ASN A 167 10.86 15.16 -38.29
N LYS A 168 11.97 15.10 -39.02
CA LYS A 168 12.70 16.24 -39.59
C LYS A 168 12.96 17.35 -38.57
N LEU A 169 13.37 16.98 -37.36
CA LEU A 169 13.76 17.94 -36.34
C LEU A 169 14.95 18.79 -36.82
N ASP A 170 15.04 20.02 -36.34
CA ASP A 170 16.15 20.89 -36.71
C ASP A 170 17.49 20.34 -36.19
N LYS A 171 18.48 20.31 -37.07
CA LYS A 171 19.87 20.05 -36.72
C LYS A 171 20.43 21.21 -35.88
N LYS A 172 21.08 20.88 -34.77
CA LYS A 172 21.67 21.85 -33.83
C LYS A 172 23.19 21.68 -33.70
N ASP A 173 23.67 20.45 -33.57
CA ASP A 173 25.11 20.14 -33.59
C ASP A 173 25.87 20.55 -34.86
N PHE A 174 27.12 20.98 -34.70
CA PHE A 174 28.02 21.25 -35.83
C PHE A 174 28.49 19.95 -36.52
N PHE A 175 28.93 18.95 -35.73
CA PHE A 175 29.40 17.66 -36.21
C PHE A 175 28.43 16.53 -35.83
N GLY A 176 27.54 16.17 -36.76
CA GLY A 176 26.51 15.16 -36.52
C GLY A 176 25.11 15.66 -36.89
N LYS A 177 24.10 14.94 -36.40
CA LYS A 177 22.71 15.41 -36.24
C LYS A 177 22.48 15.63 -34.74
N SER A 178 21.35 16.24 -34.40
CA SER A 178 20.93 16.42 -33.00
C SER A 178 20.79 15.07 -32.25
N ASP A 179 20.87 15.16 -30.93
CA ASP A 179 20.58 14.18 -29.89
C ASP A 179 19.25 14.54 -29.17
N PRO A 180 18.08 14.43 -29.82
CA PRO A 180 16.83 14.98 -29.30
C PRO A 180 16.22 14.24 -28.10
N PHE A 181 15.64 15.02 -27.18
CA PHE A 181 14.76 14.55 -26.09
C PHE A 181 13.57 15.49 -25.85
N LEU A 182 12.52 14.98 -25.21
CA LEU A 182 11.31 15.73 -24.87
C LEU A 182 11.28 16.06 -23.37
N VAL A 183 10.73 17.23 -23.04
CA VAL A 183 10.40 17.64 -21.67
C VAL A 183 8.93 18.02 -21.61
N PHE A 184 8.17 17.33 -20.76
CA PHE A 184 6.75 17.57 -20.55
C PHE A 184 6.53 18.48 -19.35
N TYR A 185 5.66 19.45 -19.52
CA TYR A 185 5.29 20.42 -18.51
C TYR A 185 3.77 20.48 -18.36
N ARG A 186 3.29 20.50 -17.12
CA ARG A 186 1.91 20.80 -16.76
C ARG A 186 1.77 22.29 -16.44
N SER A 187 0.72 22.95 -16.92
CA SER A 187 0.39 24.31 -16.48
C SER A 187 -0.20 24.35 -15.06
N ASN A 188 0.18 25.35 -14.27
CA ASN A 188 -0.34 25.61 -12.94
C ASN A 188 -1.40 26.73 -12.97
N GLU A 189 -2.15 26.88 -11.88
CA GLU A 189 -3.24 27.89 -11.78
C GLU A 189 -2.71 29.32 -11.82
N ASP A 190 -1.48 29.54 -11.37
CA ASP A 190 -0.77 30.82 -11.43
C ASP A 190 -0.14 31.11 -12.80
N GLY A 191 -0.38 30.25 -13.81
CA GLY A 191 0.16 30.36 -15.15
C GLY A 191 1.61 29.89 -15.30
N THR A 192 2.24 29.40 -14.23
CA THR A 192 3.58 28.77 -14.29
C THR A 192 3.50 27.35 -14.84
N PHE A 193 4.66 26.74 -15.08
CA PHE A 193 4.76 25.37 -15.59
C PHE A 193 5.64 24.50 -14.69
N THR A 194 5.21 23.27 -14.43
CA THR A 194 5.97 22.27 -13.66
C THR A 194 6.33 21.10 -14.57
N ILE A 195 7.59 20.66 -14.54
CA ILE A 195 8.04 19.47 -15.27
C ILE A 195 7.34 18.24 -14.69
N CYS A 196 6.71 17.43 -15.56
CA CYS A 196 6.12 16.15 -15.17
C CYS A 196 6.88 14.94 -15.72
N HIS A 197 7.64 15.07 -16.81
CA HIS A 197 8.44 13.98 -17.37
C HIS A 197 9.55 14.46 -18.31
N LYS A 198 10.60 13.64 -18.47
CA LYS A 198 11.65 13.78 -19.50
C LYS A 198 11.90 12.42 -20.15
N THR A 199 11.96 12.38 -21.47
CA THR A 199 12.32 11.15 -22.20
C THR A 199 13.82 10.90 -22.14
N GLU A 200 14.24 9.74 -22.60
CA GLU A 200 15.64 9.49 -22.92
C GLU A 200 16.12 10.35 -24.10
N VAL A 201 17.45 10.47 -24.21
CA VAL A 201 18.15 11.12 -25.31
C VAL A 201 18.38 10.11 -26.43
N VAL A 202 17.91 10.40 -27.64
CA VAL A 202 18.15 9.55 -28.82
C VAL A 202 19.24 10.17 -29.68
N LYS A 203 20.41 9.53 -29.74
CA LYS A 203 21.60 10.15 -30.34
C LYS A 203 21.59 10.21 -31.86
N ASN A 204 22.16 11.28 -32.41
CA ASN A 204 22.54 11.50 -33.79
C ASN A 204 21.40 11.22 -34.78
N THR A 205 20.23 11.80 -34.53
CA THR A 205 19.04 11.64 -35.37
C THR A 205 18.17 12.89 -35.43
N LEU A 206 17.52 13.11 -36.57
CA LEU A 206 16.47 14.13 -36.72
C LEU A 206 15.07 13.50 -36.74
N ASN A 207 14.99 12.17 -36.62
CA ASN A 207 13.75 11.39 -36.62
C ASN A 207 13.77 10.40 -35.45
N PRO A 208 13.81 10.88 -34.19
CA PRO A 208 13.86 10.01 -33.03
C PRO A 208 12.56 9.21 -32.88
N VAL A 209 12.67 7.99 -32.36
CA VAL A 209 11.55 7.25 -31.78
C VAL A 209 11.92 7.05 -30.32
N TRP A 210 11.20 7.71 -29.43
CA TRP A 210 11.44 7.57 -28.00
C TRP A 210 10.79 6.28 -27.48
N GLN A 211 11.32 5.73 -26.40
CA GLN A 211 10.74 4.59 -25.70
C GLN A 211 9.35 4.95 -25.16
N ALA A 212 8.49 3.96 -25.03
CA ALA A 212 7.22 4.17 -24.35
C ALA A 212 7.47 4.47 -22.87
N PHE A 213 6.74 5.43 -22.32
CA PHE A 213 6.86 5.85 -20.92
C PHE A 213 5.48 6.04 -20.28
N LYS A 214 5.42 5.93 -18.95
CA LYS A 214 4.20 6.02 -18.15
C LYS A 214 4.21 7.32 -17.32
N ILE A 215 3.12 8.10 -17.37
CA ILE A 215 2.93 9.30 -16.53
C ILE A 215 1.56 9.20 -15.82
N PRO A 216 1.51 9.37 -14.48
CA PRO A 216 0.24 9.52 -13.78
C PRO A 216 -0.56 10.72 -14.30
N VAL A 217 -1.87 10.55 -14.53
CA VAL A 217 -2.73 11.63 -15.06
C VAL A 217 -2.76 12.83 -14.11
N ARG A 218 -2.65 12.60 -12.80
CA ARG A 218 -2.46 13.68 -11.81
C ARG A 218 -1.19 14.49 -12.04
N ALA A 219 -0.07 13.83 -12.35
CA ALA A 219 1.18 14.52 -12.65
C ALA A 219 1.07 15.29 -13.97
N LEU A 220 0.43 14.69 -14.97
CA LEU A 220 0.30 15.26 -16.32
C LEU A 220 -0.64 16.47 -16.39
N CYS A 221 -1.82 16.38 -15.76
CA CYS A 221 -2.87 17.39 -15.89
C CYS A 221 -3.68 17.65 -14.59
N ASN A 222 -3.29 17.05 -13.46
CA ASN A 222 -3.94 17.20 -12.16
C ASN A 222 -5.46 16.89 -12.17
N GLY A 223 -5.88 15.96 -13.03
CA GLY A 223 -7.29 15.56 -13.19
C GLY A 223 -8.13 16.49 -14.06
N ASP A 224 -7.59 17.64 -14.49
CA ASP A 224 -8.24 18.54 -15.44
C ASP A 224 -7.82 18.15 -16.87
N TYR A 225 -8.69 17.44 -17.58
CA TYR A 225 -8.37 16.84 -18.88
C TYR A 225 -8.18 17.89 -19.99
N ASP A 226 -8.59 19.13 -19.76
CA ASP A 226 -8.43 20.26 -20.67
C ASP A 226 -7.22 21.14 -20.32
N ARG A 227 -6.55 20.85 -19.19
CA ARG A 227 -5.34 21.57 -18.77
C ARG A 227 -4.24 21.49 -19.82
N THR A 228 -3.58 22.62 -20.03
CA THR A 228 -2.48 22.72 -21.01
C THR A 228 -1.27 21.92 -20.57
N ILE A 229 -0.82 21.05 -21.46
CA ILE A 229 0.44 20.33 -21.37
C ILE A 229 1.36 20.94 -22.43
N LYS A 230 2.48 21.53 -21.99
CA LYS A 230 3.52 22.04 -22.89
C LYS A 230 4.62 21.00 -23.04
N ILE A 231 5.04 20.75 -24.27
CA ILE A 231 6.13 19.83 -24.58
C ILE A 231 7.22 20.63 -25.28
N GLU A 232 8.42 20.56 -24.73
CA GLU A 232 9.61 21.19 -25.30
C GLU A 232 10.54 20.11 -25.87
N VAL A 233 11.13 20.39 -27.03
CA VAL A 233 12.09 19.53 -27.71
C VAL A 233 13.46 20.18 -27.61
N TYR A 234 14.42 19.44 -27.09
CA TYR A 234 15.80 19.89 -26.90
C TYR A 234 16.77 18.99 -27.64
N ASP A 235 17.90 19.55 -28.03
CA ASP A 235 19.12 18.84 -28.38
C ASP A 235 19.98 18.65 -27.13
N TRP A 236 20.46 17.45 -26.86
CA TRP A 236 21.31 17.20 -25.70
C TRP A 236 22.76 17.62 -26.00
N ASP A 237 23.32 18.38 -25.06
CA ASP A 237 24.69 18.88 -25.09
C ASP A 237 25.44 18.39 -23.85
N ARG A 238 26.70 17.98 -24.05
CA ARG A 238 27.52 17.38 -22.98
C ARG A 238 27.83 18.34 -21.82
N ASP A 239 27.83 19.64 -22.09
CA ASP A 239 28.10 20.68 -21.07
C ASP A 239 26.85 21.08 -20.26
N GLY A 240 25.69 20.48 -20.56
CA GLY A 240 24.41 20.76 -19.91
C GLY A 240 23.65 21.97 -20.48
N SER A 241 24.20 22.66 -21.49
CA SER A 241 23.58 23.84 -22.12
C SER A 241 22.65 23.49 -23.28
N HIS A 242 21.80 22.49 -23.06
CA HIS A 242 20.94 21.84 -24.07
C HIS A 242 20.25 22.82 -25.02
N ASP A 243 20.44 22.58 -26.31
CA ASP A 243 20.02 23.46 -27.38
C ASP A 243 18.51 23.36 -27.66
N PHE A 244 17.75 24.43 -27.43
CA PHE A 244 16.29 24.41 -27.64
C PHE A 244 15.93 24.30 -29.13
N ILE A 245 15.20 23.25 -29.52
CA ILE A 245 14.73 23.00 -30.89
C ILE A 245 13.41 23.72 -31.12
N GLY A 246 12.43 23.54 -30.24
CA GLY A 246 11.12 24.20 -30.27
C GLY A 246 10.13 23.58 -29.27
N GLU A 247 8.89 24.03 -29.30
CA GLU A 247 7.83 23.62 -28.38
C GLU A 247 6.48 23.46 -29.10
N PHE A 248 5.56 22.75 -28.46
CA PHE A 248 4.14 22.71 -28.78
C PHE A 248 3.31 22.50 -27.52
N SER A 249 2.00 22.72 -27.60
CA SER A 249 1.07 22.50 -26.50
C SER A 249 -0.07 21.59 -26.92
N THR A 250 -0.59 20.82 -25.97
CA THR A 250 -1.73 19.90 -26.12
C THR A 250 -2.49 19.78 -24.79
N SER A 251 -3.43 18.85 -24.69
CA SER A 251 -4.11 18.48 -23.45
C SER A 251 -4.30 16.97 -23.37
N TYR A 252 -4.65 16.45 -22.19
CA TYR A 252 -4.99 15.04 -22.03
C TYR A 252 -6.14 14.64 -22.95
N ARG A 253 -7.17 15.50 -23.09
CA ARG A 253 -8.32 15.26 -23.97
C ARG A 253 -7.94 15.12 -25.45
N GLU A 254 -6.94 15.86 -25.92
CA GLU A 254 -6.44 15.73 -27.29
C GLU A 254 -5.60 14.46 -27.46
N LEU A 255 -4.67 14.21 -26.52
CA LEU A 255 -3.83 13.01 -26.52
C LEU A 255 -4.67 11.72 -26.46
N SER A 256 -5.76 11.71 -25.69
CA SER A 256 -6.63 10.54 -25.51
C SER A 256 -7.43 10.16 -26.77
N ARG A 257 -7.42 10.99 -27.82
CA ARG A 257 -7.91 10.61 -29.15
C ARG A 257 -7.02 9.58 -29.85
N GLY A 258 -5.86 9.25 -29.28
CA GLY A 258 -4.98 8.18 -29.74
C GLY A 258 -4.21 8.53 -31.02
N GLN A 259 -3.73 7.51 -31.73
CA GLN A 259 -3.07 7.69 -33.04
C GLN A 259 -4.07 8.29 -34.03
N SER A 260 -3.90 9.55 -34.38
CA SER A 260 -4.71 10.21 -35.40
C SER A 260 -3.93 11.37 -36.03
N GLN A 261 -4.43 11.87 -37.16
CA GLN A 261 -3.91 13.10 -37.78
C GLN A 261 -3.95 14.31 -36.83
N PHE A 262 -4.76 14.27 -35.77
CA PHE A 262 -4.89 15.33 -34.78
C PHE A 262 -3.77 15.31 -33.73
N ASN A 263 -3.00 14.22 -33.62
CA ASN A 263 -1.88 14.10 -32.69
C ASN A 263 -0.52 14.12 -33.42
N ILE A 264 -0.45 14.98 -34.44
CA ILE A 264 0.78 15.40 -35.12
C ILE A 264 0.98 16.89 -34.82
N TYR A 265 2.04 17.22 -34.11
CA TYR A 265 2.31 18.56 -33.62
C TYR A 265 3.48 19.19 -34.36
N GLU A 266 3.28 20.41 -34.88
CA GLU A 266 4.37 21.21 -35.39
C GLU A 266 5.23 21.74 -34.24
N VAL A 267 6.53 21.50 -34.30
CA VAL A 267 7.48 21.99 -33.29
C VAL A 267 7.85 23.43 -33.64
N VAL A 268 7.49 24.38 -32.77
CA VAL A 268 7.68 25.81 -33.05
C VAL A 268 8.78 26.39 -32.18
N ASN A 269 9.77 27.03 -32.80
CA ASN A 269 10.77 27.83 -32.09
C ASN A 269 10.37 29.32 -32.13
N PRO A 270 9.96 29.93 -31.00
CA PRO A 270 9.50 31.32 -30.98
C PRO A 270 10.55 32.31 -31.49
N LYS A 271 11.83 32.07 -31.18
CA LYS A 271 12.95 32.92 -31.63
C LYS A 271 13.13 32.85 -33.15
N LYS A 272 12.96 31.67 -33.78
CA LYS A 272 13.02 31.54 -35.25
C LYS A 272 11.79 32.15 -35.91
N LYS A 273 10.59 31.92 -35.35
CA LYS A 273 9.32 32.48 -35.86
C LYS A 273 9.34 34.01 -35.89
N GLY A 274 9.89 34.65 -34.86
CA GLY A 274 10.03 36.12 -34.81
C GLY A 274 11.09 36.69 -35.77
N LYS A 275 12.10 35.90 -36.17
CA LYS A 275 13.24 36.37 -36.99
C LYS A 275 13.14 36.03 -38.47
N LYS A 276 12.51 34.91 -38.84
CA LYS A 276 12.51 34.36 -40.20
C LYS A 276 11.12 34.44 -40.85
N LYS A 277 10.96 35.29 -41.85
CA LYS A 277 9.68 35.48 -42.58
C LYS A 277 9.09 34.21 -43.22
N LYS A 278 9.92 33.22 -43.58
CA LYS A 278 9.49 31.94 -44.20
C LYS A 278 9.67 30.73 -43.28
N TYR A 279 9.70 30.94 -41.96
CA TYR A 279 9.78 29.83 -41.02
C TYR A 279 8.44 29.10 -40.94
N LEU A 280 8.48 27.78 -41.17
CA LEU A 280 7.32 26.90 -41.04
C LEU A 280 7.30 26.29 -39.63
N ASN A 281 8.22 25.37 -39.36
CA ASN A 281 8.42 24.70 -38.08
C ASN A 281 9.87 24.19 -37.96
N SER A 282 10.22 23.63 -36.80
CA SER A 282 11.49 22.97 -36.49
C SER A 282 11.35 21.43 -36.57
N GLY A 283 10.47 20.94 -37.44
CA GLY A 283 10.05 19.54 -37.53
C GLY A 283 8.68 19.28 -36.88
N THR A 284 8.30 18.01 -36.79
CA THR A 284 7.04 17.57 -36.17
C THR A 284 7.26 16.49 -35.13
N VAL A 285 6.39 16.41 -34.13
CA VAL A 285 6.32 15.31 -33.14
C VAL A 285 4.96 14.63 -33.27
N THR A 286 4.94 13.29 -33.31
CA THR A 286 3.74 12.49 -33.48
C THR A 286 3.55 11.55 -32.28
N LEU A 287 2.32 11.47 -31.78
CA LEU A 287 1.94 10.47 -30.79
C LEU A 287 1.76 9.11 -31.48
N LEU A 288 2.63 8.16 -31.14
CA LEU A 288 2.58 6.78 -31.62
C LEU A 288 1.70 5.89 -30.76
N SER A 289 1.52 6.12 -29.47
CA SER A 289 0.58 5.32 -28.69
C SER A 289 0.07 6.10 -27.50
N PHE A 290 -1.16 5.81 -27.10
CA PHE A 290 -1.79 6.35 -25.90
C PHE A 290 -2.66 5.26 -25.30
N LEU A 291 -2.19 4.66 -24.22
CA LEU A 291 -2.89 3.61 -23.49
C LEU A 291 -3.16 4.13 -22.09
N VAL A 292 -4.44 4.20 -21.73
CA VAL A 292 -4.86 4.48 -20.35
C VAL A 292 -4.72 3.17 -19.58
N ASP A 293 -3.91 3.22 -18.52
CA ASP A 293 -3.70 2.13 -17.59
C ASP A 293 -4.27 2.56 -16.23
N ILE A 294 -4.96 1.64 -15.55
CA ILE A 294 -5.49 1.89 -14.21
C ILE A 294 -4.49 1.29 -13.23
N GLU A 295 -3.91 2.12 -12.39
CA GLU A 295 -3.09 1.65 -11.28
C GLU A 295 -4.00 1.03 -10.23
N VAL A 296 -3.93 -0.30 -10.12
CA VAL A 296 -4.62 -1.08 -9.09
C VAL A 296 -3.82 -0.97 -7.80
N THR A 297 -4.44 -0.45 -6.74
CA THR A 297 -3.79 -0.23 -5.45
C THR A 297 -3.84 -1.49 -4.59
N PHE A 298 -3.06 -1.54 -3.50
CA PHE A 298 -3.17 -2.60 -2.49
C PHE A 298 -4.60 -2.75 -1.97
N LEU A 299 -5.28 -1.63 -1.67
CA LEU A 299 -6.66 -1.64 -1.17
C LEU A 299 -7.66 -2.15 -2.20
N ASP A 300 -7.40 -2.00 -3.50
CA ASP A 300 -8.25 -2.60 -4.54
C ASP A 300 -8.24 -4.12 -4.50
N TYR A 301 -7.07 -4.74 -4.27
CA TYR A 301 -6.98 -6.19 -4.10
C TYR A 301 -7.75 -6.66 -2.87
N ILE A 302 -7.56 -5.99 -1.72
CA ILE A 302 -8.25 -6.33 -0.46
C ILE A 302 -9.76 -6.16 -0.62
N LYS A 303 -10.22 -5.03 -1.16
CA LYS A 303 -11.65 -4.77 -1.43
C LYS A 303 -12.23 -5.75 -2.45
N GLY A 304 -11.43 -6.18 -3.42
CA GLY A 304 -11.77 -7.24 -4.38
C GLY A 304 -11.90 -8.63 -3.77
N GLY A 305 -11.60 -8.79 -2.48
CA GLY A 305 -11.70 -10.06 -1.75
C GLY A 305 -10.40 -10.86 -1.69
N THR A 306 -9.26 -10.27 -2.09
CA THR A 306 -7.96 -10.91 -1.93
C THR A 306 -7.64 -11.06 -0.45
N GLN A 307 -7.36 -12.29 -0.01
CA GLN A 307 -7.02 -12.57 1.39
C GLN A 307 -5.51 -12.73 1.56
N ILE A 308 -4.97 -12.17 2.65
CA ILE A 308 -3.57 -12.36 3.02
C ILE A 308 -3.49 -13.54 3.99
N ASN A 309 -3.01 -14.67 3.48
CA ASN A 309 -2.82 -15.89 4.26
C ASN A 309 -1.48 -15.82 5.00
N PHE A 310 -1.53 -15.75 6.31
CA PHE A 310 -0.33 -15.60 7.15
C PHE A 310 0.10 -16.93 7.76
N THR A 311 1.31 -17.38 7.41
CA THR A 311 1.95 -18.56 7.99
C THR A 311 3.18 -18.15 8.79
N VAL A 312 3.36 -18.78 9.95
CA VAL A 312 4.50 -18.57 10.82
C VAL A 312 5.36 -19.83 10.85
N ALA A 313 6.67 -19.68 10.72
CA ALA A 313 7.66 -20.71 10.95
C ALA A 313 8.70 -20.25 11.97
N ILE A 314 8.82 -20.98 13.07
CA ILE A 314 9.70 -20.63 14.19
C ILE A 314 10.85 -21.63 14.27
N ASP A 315 12.06 -21.11 14.39
CA ASP A 315 13.25 -21.91 14.67
C ASP A 315 13.22 -22.47 16.10
N PHE A 316 13.38 -23.78 16.23
CA PHE A 316 13.51 -24.50 17.50
C PHE A 316 14.87 -25.22 17.57
N THR A 317 15.90 -24.68 16.95
CA THR A 317 17.25 -25.24 16.99
C THR A 317 17.96 -24.94 18.31
N ALA A 318 18.92 -25.80 18.66
CA ALA A 318 19.66 -25.77 19.91
C ALA A 318 20.58 -24.54 20.06
N SER A 319 20.90 -23.82 18.97
CA SER A 319 21.62 -22.54 19.01
C SER A 319 20.91 -21.49 19.87
N ASN A 320 19.58 -21.57 19.96
CA ASN A 320 18.75 -20.69 20.79
C ASN A 320 18.93 -20.89 22.31
N GLY A 321 19.63 -21.95 22.74
CA GLY A 321 19.83 -22.28 24.15
C GLY A 321 18.57 -22.82 24.84
N ASN A 322 18.75 -23.36 26.05
CA ASN A 322 17.65 -24.00 26.79
C ASN A 322 16.59 -22.96 27.24
N PRO A 323 15.29 -23.10 26.86
CA PRO A 323 14.24 -22.12 27.18
C PRO A 323 14.02 -21.87 28.68
N ALA A 324 14.48 -22.75 29.56
CA ALA A 324 14.44 -22.56 31.01
C ALA A 324 15.52 -21.59 31.53
N GLN A 325 16.51 -21.25 30.70
CA GLN A 325 17.63 -20.39 31.08
C GLN A 325 17.40 -18.95 30.62
N PRO A 326 17.67 -17.92 31.45
CA PRO A 326 17.51 -16.52 31.09
C PRO A 326 18.36 -16.05 29.90
N THR A 327 19.42 -16.79 29.55
CA THR A 327 20.29 -16.51 28.40
C THR A 327 19.75 -17.05 27.08
N SER A 328 18.68 -17.86 27.10
CA SER A 328 18.07 -18.40 25.88
C SER A 328 17.28 -17.33 25.13
N LEU A 329 17.34 -17.39 23.80
CA LEU A 329 16.51 -16.56 22.93
C LEU A 329 15.03 -16.93 23.00
N HIS A 330 14.70 -18.13 23.48
CA HIS A 330 13.35 -18.60 23.77
C HIS A 330 12.93 -18.43 25.23
N TYR A 331 13.71 -17.73 26.06
CA TYR A 331 13.41 -17.61 27.48
C TYR A 331 11.98 -17.10 27.72
N MET A 332 11.21 -17.82 28.54
CA MET A 332 9.83 -17.49 28.88
C MET A 332 9.79 -16.62 30.14
N SER A 333 10.16 -15.35 30.00
CA SER A 333 10.06 -14.39 31.11
C SER A 333 8.59 -14.10 31.45
N PRO A 334 8.23 -14.03 32.75
CA PRO A 334 6.87 -13.65 33.16
C PRO A 334 6.57 -12.15 32.94
N TYR A 335 7.58 -11.33 32.63
CA TYR A 335 7.45 -9.87 32.54
C TYR A 335 7.66 -9.31 31.14
N GLN A 336 8.39 -10.03 30.27
CA GLN A 336 8.81 -9.53 28.96
C GLN A 336 8.72 -10.61 27.91
N LEU A 337 8.33 -10.22 26.70
CA LEU A 337 8.37 -11.10 25.53
C LEU A 337 9.82 -11.31 25.09
N ASN A 338 10.16 -12.52 24.68
CA ASN A 338 11.43 -12.78 24.02
C ASN A 338 11.42 -12.29 22.56
N ALA A 339 12.58 -12.31 21.89
CA ALA A 339 12.73 -11.77 20.53
C ALA A 339 11.76 -12.40 19.52
N TYR A 340 11.57 -13.72 19.58
CA TYR A 340 10.60 -14.43 18.75
C TYR A 340 9.17 -13.95 19.01
N ALA A 341 8.75 -13.93 20.29
CA ALA A 341 7.44 -13.46 20.69
C ALA A 341 7.17 -12.00 20.31
N MET A 342 8.18 -11.13 20.39
CA MET A 342 8.07 -9.74 19.94
C MET A 342 7.87 -9.64 18.43
N ALA A 343 8.66 -10.39 17.64
CA ALA A 343 8.54 -10.40 16.18
C ALA A 343 7.19 -10.97 15.71
N LEU A 344 6.76 -12.09 16.30
CA LEU A 344 5.44 -12.68 16.05
C LEU A 344 4.33 -11.65 16.29
N LYS A 345 4.35 -11.01 17.45
CA LYS A 345 3.34 -10.03 17.83
C LYS A 345 3.37 -8.82 16.91
N ALA A 346 4.55 -8.27 16.63
CA ALA A 346 4.68 -7.07 15.78
C ALA A 346 4.12 -7.28 14.37
N VAL A 347 4.42 -8.42 13.73
CA VAL A 347 3.92 -8.72 12.38
C VAL A 347 2.47 -9.19 12.42
N GLY A 348 2.14 -10.12 13.31
CA GLY A 348 0.82 -10.73 13.40
C GLY A 348 -0.28 -9.77 13.87
N GLU A 349 0.04 -8.76 14.67
CA GLU A 349 -0.93 -7.71 15.07
C GLU A 349 -1.37 -6.80 13.92
N ILE A 350 -0.61 -6.76 12.82
CA ILE A 350 -0.92 -5.98 11.62
C ILE A 350 -1.61 -6.88 10.60
N ILE A 351 -0.97 -8.01 10.25
CA ILE A 351 -1.44 -8.86 9.15
C ILE A 351 -2.79 -9.50 9.43
N GLN A 352 -3.12 -9.80 10.69
CA GLN A 352 -4.38 -10.47 11.04
C GLN A 352 -5.66 -9.71 10.67
N ASP A 353 -5.56 -8.42 10.36
CA ASP A 353 -6.71 -7.62 9.94
C ASP A 353 -7.07 -7.83 8.46
N TYR A 354 -6.19 -8.48 7.69
CA TYR A 354 -6.34 -8.77 6.25
C TYR A 354 -6.56 -10.26 5.96
N ASP A 355 -6.71 -11.05 7.02
CA ASP A 355 -7.10 -12.46 6.96
C ASP A 355 -8.53 -12.58 7.48
N SER A 356 -9.41 -13.19 6.69
CA SER A 356 -10.84 -13.21 6.99
C SER A 356 -11.23 -14.20 8.09
N ASP A 357 -10.53 -15.34 8.18
CA ASP A 357 -10.81 -16.36 9.18
C ASP A 357 -9.88 -16.24 10.40
N LYS A 358 -8.78 -15.51 10.25
CA LYS A 358 -7.75 -15.30 11.27
C LYS A 358 -7.20 -16.62 11.79
N MET A 359 -7.15 -17.64 10.92
CA MET A 359 -6.60 -18.95 11.24
C MET A 359 -5.20 -19.04 10.63
N PHE A 360 -4.18 -19.03 11.49
CA PHE A 360 -2.79 -18.99 11.04
C PHE A 360 -2.10 -20.33 11.22
N PRO A 361 -1.58 -20.95 10.15
CA PRO A 361 -0.67 -22.09 10.28
C PRO A 361 0.56 -21.69 11.08
N ALA A 362 0.80 -22.42 12.16
CA ALA A 362 1.92 -22.18 13.07
C ALA A 362 2.86 -23.40 13.03
N LEU A 363 4.02 -23.22 12.42
CA LEU A 363 5.02 -24.26 12.19
C LEU A 363 6.29 -24.02 13.00
N GLY A 364 6.93 -25.10 13.41
CA GLY A 364 8.29 -25.11 13.96
C GLY A 364 9.23 -25.91 13.09
N PHE A 365 10.53 -25.66 13.21
CA PHE A 365 11.57 -26.45 12.53
C PHE A 365 12.83 -26.60 13.38
N GLY A 366 13.58 -27.70 13.20
CA GLY A 366 14.87 -27.92 13.84
C GLY A 366 14.80 -28.52 15.25
N ALA A 367 13.71 -29.22 15.59
CA ALA A 367 13.52 -29.85 16.90
C ALA A 367 13.41 -31.37 16.82
N LYS A 368 13.64 -32.05 17.94
CA LYS A 368 13.23 -33.44 18.15
C LYS A 368 11.84 -33.47 18.80
N LEU A 369 10.94 -34.23 18.19
CA LEU A 369 9.55 -34.34 18.65
C LEU A 369 9.37 -35.55 19.57
N PRO A 370 8.52 -35.46 20.60
CA PRO A 370 8.09 -36.63 21.36
C PRO A 370 7.14 -37.51 20.53
N PRO A 371 6.99 -38.81 20.87
CA PRO A 371 7.69 -39.53 21.94
C PRO A 371 9.02 -40.16 21.49
N ASP A 372 9.26 -40.28 20.19
CA ASP A 372 10.37 -41.05 19.62
C ASP A 372 11.67 -40.24 19.46
N GLY A 373 11.62 -38.93 19.68
CA GLY A 373 12.77 -38.04 19.55
C GLY A 373 13.19 -37.84 18.10
N ARG A 374 12.27 -38.04 17.15
CA ARG A 374 12.56 -37.85 15.72
C ARG A 374 12.82 -36.37 15.43
N VAL A 375 13.89 -36.10 14.70
CA VAL A 375 14.22 -34.77 14.20
C VAL A 375 13.19 -34.36 13.15
N SER A 376 12.60 -33.18 13.32
CA SER A 376 11.69 -32.58 12.37
C SER A 376 12.16 -31.17 11.97
N HIS A 377 12.05 -30.89 10.67
CA HIS A 377 12.28 -29.57 10.08
C HIS A 377 10.97 -28.90 9.63
N GLU A 378 9.84 -29.48 10.02
CA GLU A 378 8.49 -28.93 9.84
C GLU A 378 7.54 -29.66 10.78
N PHE A 379 6.95 -28.97 11.75
CA PHE A 379 5.97 -29.55 12.66
C PHE A 379 4.95 -28.52 13.13
N ALA A 380 3.72 -28.96 13.41
CA ALA A 380 2.66 -28.08 13.89
C ALA A 380 2.91 -27.69 15.37
N LEU A 381 2.97 -26.39 15.66
CA LEU A 381 3.22 -25.89 17.02
C LEU A 381 2.07 -26.21 17.98
N ASN A 382 0.85 -26.32 17.47
CA ASN A 382 -0.32 -26.70 18.25
C ASN A 382 -0.40 -28.21 18.55
N GLY A 383 0.59 -29.00 18.11
CA GLY A 383 0.66 -30.45 18.33
C GLY A 383 -0.28 -31.27 17.44
N ASN A 384 -0.97 -30.66 16.47
CA ASN A 384 -1.85 -31.33 15.52
C ASN A 384 -1.28 -31.28 14.09
N PRO A 385 -0.55 -32.31 13.64
CA PRO A 385 0.05 -32.33 12.30
C PRO A 385 -0.97 -32.27 11.15
N GLN A 386 -2.22 -32.66 11.39
CA GLN A 386 -3.29 -32.61 10.37
C GLN A 386 -3.92 -31.22 10.26
N ASN A 387 -3.79 -30.38 11.29
CA ASN A 387 -4.37 -29.05 11.32
C ASN A 387 -3.45 -28.10 12.11
N PRO A 388 -2.47 -27.45 11.46
CA PRO A 388 -1.52 -26.55 12.13
C PRO A 388 -2.10 -25.16 12.45
N TYR A 389 -3.38 -24.93 12.17
CA TYR A 389 -4.00 -23.61 12.27
C TYR A 389 -4.28 -23.22 13.72
N CYS A 390 -3.96 -21.97 14.05
CA CYS A 390 -4.18 -21.35 15.36
C CYS A 390 -5.09 -20.13 15.20
N THR A 391 -5.98 -19.90 16.18
CA THR A 391 -6.90 -18.75 16.15
C THR A 391 -6.18 -17.46 16.54
N GLY A 392 -5.95 -16.58 15.56
CA GLY A 392 -5.32 -15.29 15.74
C GLY A 392 -3.84 -15.38 16.15
N ILE A 393 -3.19 -14.23 16.28
CA ILE A 393 -1.79 -14.17 16.73
C ILE A 393 -1.64 -14.68 18.17
N ASP A 394 -2.65 -14.48 19.02
CA ASP A 394 -2.64 -14.97 20.40
C ASP A 394 -2.63 -16.50 20.46
N GLY A 395 -3.37 -17.17 19.56
CA GLY A 395 -3.33 -18.63 19.44
C GLY A 395 -1.98 -19.15 18.95
N VAL A 396 -1.33 -18.45 18.01
CA VAL A 396 0.04 -18.77 17.58
C VAL A 396 1.03 -18.63 18.74
N MET A 397 0.90 -17.57 19.53
CA MET A 397 1.73 -17.33 20.71
C MET A 397 1.56 -18.42 21.78
N GLU A 398 0.32 -18.83 22.03
CA GLU A 398 0.03 -19.95 22.93
C GLU A 398 0.66 -21.25 22.43
N ALA A 399 0.47 -21.59 21.14
CA ALA A 399 1.04 -22.78 20.53
C ALA A 399 2.58 -22.78 20.58
N TYR A 400 3.21 -21.64 20.32
CA TYR A 400 4.66 -21.46 20.45
C TYR A 400 5.17 -21.79 21.87
N TYR A 401 4.54 -21.21 22.90
CA TYR A 401 4.95 -21.46 24.28
C TYR A 401 4.66 -22.89 24.76
N GLN A 402 3.58 -23.52 24.29
CA GLN A 402 3.30 -24.93 24.59
C GLN A 402 4.32 -25.85 23.90
N SER A 403 4.63 -25.58 22.63
CA SER A 403 5.62 -26.34 21.88
C SER A 403 6.99 -26.33 22.57
N LEU A 404 7.46 -25.17 23.05
CA LEU A 404 8.74 -25.01 23.77
C LEU A 404 8.86 -25.91 25.02
N LYS A 405 7.74 -26.31 25.63
CA LYS A 405 7.74 -27.20 26.81
C LYS A 405 7.78 -28.68 26.45
N SER A 406 7.45 -29.03 25.20
CA SER A 406 7.23 -30.41 24.77
C SER A 406 8.33 -30.95 23.86
N VAL A 407 8.91 -30.09 23.00
CA VAL A 407 9.94 -30.49 22.05
C VAL A 407 11.35 -30.31 22.64
N GLN A 408 12.30 -31.07 22.12
CA GLN A 408 13.72 -30.88 22.44
C GLN A 408 14.40 -30.10 21.32
N LEU A 409 14.95 -28.92 21.64
CA LEU A 409 15.68 -28.12 20.66
C LEU A 409 16.86 -28.88 20.05
N TYR A 410 17.02 -28.84 18.72
CA TYR A 410 18.02 -29.65 18.02
C TYR A 410 18.59 -28.96 16.76
N GLY A 411 18.83 -29.67 15.67
CA GLY A 411 19.34 -29.09 14.42
C GLY A 411 19.43 -30.12 13.31
N PRO A 412 19.89 -29.72 12.11
CA PRO A 412 20.34 -28.38 11.72
C PRO A 412 19.19 -27.37 11.47
N THR A 413 19.55 -26.12 11.18
CA THR A 413 18.63 -25.03 10.77
C THR A 413 18.31 -25.15 9.28
N ASN A 414 17.14 -25.70 8.93
CA ASN A 414 16.72 -25.92 7.54
C ASN A 414 15.42 -25.17 7.22
N PHE A 415 15.44 -24.34 6.17
CA PHE A 415 14.28 -23.54 5.76
C PHE A 415 13.49 -24.17 4.60
N SER A 416 14.14 -24.95 3.75
CA SER A 416 13.51 -25.49 2.55
C SER A 416 12.21 -26.26 2.82
N PRO A 417 12.01 -27.03 3.92
CA PRO A 417 10.75 -27.73 4.14
C PRO A 417 9.56 -26.76 4.31
N VAL A 418 9.69 -25.76 5.20
CA VAL A 418 8.63 -24.78 5.47
C VAL A 418 8.36 -23.88 4.26
N ILE A 419 9.39 -23.49 3.51
CA ILE A 419 9.22 -22.71 2.27
C ILE A 419 8.47 -23.55 1.23
N ASN A 420 8.88 -24.80 1.00
CA ASN A 420 8.23 -25.70 0.04
C ASN A 420 6.80 -26.06 0.46
N HIS A 421 6.50 -26.09 1.76
CA HIS A 421 5.14 -26.21 2.26
C HIS A 421 4.28 -25.05 1.77
N VAL A 422 4.62 -23.82 2.13
CA VAL A 422 3.82 -22.65 1.75
C VAL A 422 3.77 -22.47 0.23
N ALA A 423 4.89 -22.70 -0.47
CA ALA A 423 4.94 -22.60 -1.92
C ALA A 423 3.98 -23.58 -2.63
N ARG A 424 3.78 -24.78 -2.08
CA ARG A 424 2.80 -25.75 -2.62
C ARG A 424 1.36 -25.25 -2.51
N TYR A 425 1.00 -24.64 -1.38
CA TYR A 425 -0.32 -24.03 -1.20
C TYR A 425 -0.50 -22.82 -2.11
N ALA A 426 0.48 -21.93 -2.16
CA ALA A 426 0.49 -20.79 -3.07
C ALA A 426 0.35 -21.20 -4.54
N ALA A 427 1.06 -22.25 -4.98
CA ALA A 427 0.99 -22.73 -6.36
C ALA A 427 -0.40 -23.30 -6.76
N SER A 428 -1.22 -23.69 -5.76
CA SER A 428 -2.56 -24.20 -5.99
C SER A 428 -3.60 -23.09 -6.24
N VAL A 429 -3.29 -21.83 -5.90
CA VAL A 429 -4.16 -20.68 -6.08
C VAL A 429 -3.56 -19.73 -7.12
N LYS A 430 -4.24 -19.55 -8.26
CA LYS A 430 -3.72 -18.77 -9.41
C LYS A 430 -4.61 -17.62 -9.86
N ASP A 431 -5.77 -17.48 -9.23
CA ASP A 431 -6.79 -16.48 -9.59
C ASP A 431 -6.59 -15.13 -8.88
N GLY A 432 -5.58 -15.03 -8.00
CA GLY A 432 -5.29 -13.83 -7.22
C GLY A 432 -6.17 -13.67 -5.98
N SER A 433 -7.02 -14.64 -5.64
CA SER A 433 -7.88 -14.59 -4.45
C SER A 433 -7.11 -14.70 -3.12
N GLN A 434 -5.89 -15.25 -3.16
CA GLN A 434 -5.06 -15.47 -1.98
C GLN A 434 -3.62 -15.05 -2.24
N TYR A 435 -3.06 -14.31 -1.30
CA TYR A 435 -1.65 -13.97 -1.24
C TYR A 435 -1.05 -14.56 0.03
N PHE A 436 0.06 -15.29 -0.08
CA PHE A 436 0.65 -16.02 1.04
C PHE A 436 1.87 -15.27 1.60
N VAL A 437 1.84 -14.99 2.90
CA VAL A 437 2.95 -14.39 3.64
C VAL A 437 3.50 -15.41 4.62
N LEU A 438 4.76 -15.81 4.43
CA LEU A 438 5.49 -16.67 5.35
C LEU A 438 6.46 -15.83 6.18
N LEU A 439 6.23 -15.77 7.50
CA LEU A 439 7.20 -15.22 8.46
C LEU A 439 8.07 -16.35 8.99
N ILE A 440 9.37 -16.31 8.67
CA ILE A 440 10.37 -17.21 9.28
C ILE A 440 11.18 -16.42 10.30
N ILE A 441 11.26 -16.93 11.53
CA ILE A 441 12.09 -16.34 12.60
C ILE A 441 13.17 -17.35 12.96
N THR A 442 14.44 -16.91 12.95
CA THR A 442 15.64 -17.73 13.16
C THR A 442 16.68 -16.98 13.98
N ASP A 443 17.59 -17.68 14.66
CA ASP A 443 18.73 -17.07 15.35
C ASP A 443 20.05 -17.12 14.56
N GLY A 444 20.11 -17.92 13.50
CA GLY A 444 21.35 -18.25 12.82
C GLY A 444 21.27 -18.51 11.32
N VAL A 445 22.42 -18.90 10.76
CA VAL A 445 22.62 -19.17 9.34
C VAL A 445 21.97 -20.49 8.93
N ILE A 446 21.34 -20.51 7.76
CA ILE A 446 20.69 -21.70 7.21
C ILE A 446 21.71 -22.74 6.72
N SER A 447 21.41 -24.02 6.97
CA SER A 447 22.26 -25.15 6.58
C SER A 447 21.96 -25.68 5.17
N ASP A 448 20.77 -25.38 4.64
CA ASP A 448 20.24 -25.88 3.36
C ASP A 448 20.07 -24.76 2.31
N MET A 449 21.06 -23.87 2.22
CA MET A 449 21.06 -22.71 1.31
C MET A 449 20.80 -23.10 -0.17
N ALA A 450 21.31 -24.25 -0.61
CA ALA A 450 21.14 -24.70 -2.00
C ALA A 450 19.70 -25.15 -2.31
N GLN A 451 19.00 -25.69 -1.31
CA GLN A 451 17.59 -26.12 -1.42
C GLN A 451 16.61 -24.99 -1.12
N THR A 452 17.08 -23.93 -0.45
CA THR A 452 16.29 -22.75 -0.09
C THR A 452 16.16 -21.76 -1.25
N LYS A 453 17.17 -21.68 -2.13
CA LYS A 453 17.12 -20.91 -3.38
C LYS A 453 16.22 -21.59 -4.40
#